data_AF-A0A9P4LHR4-F1
#
_entry.id   AF-A0A9P4LHR4-F1
#
_cell.length_a   1.000
_cell.length_b   1.000
_cell.length_c   1.000
_cell.angle_alpha   90.00
_cell.angle_beta   90.00
_cell.angle_gamma   90.00
#
_symmetry.space_group_name_H-M   'P 1'
#
loop_
_entity.id
_entity.type
_entity.pdbx_description
1 polymer ?
#
loop_
_entity_poly.entity_id
_entity_poly.type
_entity_poly.pdbx_seq_one_letter_code
_entity_poly.pdbx_strand_id
1 'polypeptide(L)'
;MTKPCWDILYRWFPTLLSPWSLASICSNFEDYTTICKLLMLRLYNDYWFDPASILSVCMTGVYMGFIPTSKGDYSAHAGLHKEGELWVQRQSRNYLCGQMAIGDPLTQAFLDEIRKRKERLYLVVYEGTNADATVHSTEPDLYVCRHRSAMTHEELQSVRYSTMITLEDVKNQLRRGKTIMYDPIVVDSWQFIIIDREIGLPFQLIDIVQDTLLMLCGDPSPRQVAKRVIREIIPPSVQEIFLEEITIESSPDIRYSAPLDIQYEGNRFRCHDPDVSIIATNQERMLSEPSARDTNRFIRRVVEDMERCGLISLSPEWELPQAQPVVVQGTDGAYDLYFPYKRDAAAAEGERAPLLPLPPKGCLLDFAQAYKRKHPNAIATKGFIQTHYCACPMPAIKSLGRTGLNFVTWEGHVYRWNAMPFDRPSSANAWQYYIQHYINSRSPFVMFYLTTFVIVATDLDDAERKSMALLEEMEDRGWRISLPRPREWKSDIDELKLETLYEGVRPA
;
A
#
# COMPACT_ATOMS: atom_id res chain seq x y z
N MET A 1 32.01 17.76 -9.01
CA MET A 1 32.32 18.07 -10.42
C MET A 1 31.09 18.62 -11.13
N THR A 2 31.20 19.83 -11.68
CA THR A 2 30.12 20.49 -12.43
C THR A 2 30.14 20.06 -13.90
N LYS A 3 29.05 20.33 -14.65
CA LYS A 3 28.98 20.03 -16.10
C LYS A 3 30.21 20.54 -16.89
N PRO A 4 30.70 21.79 -16.72
CA PRO A 4 31.90 22.24 -17.44
C PRO A 4 33.15 21.38 -17.21
N CYS A 5 33.32 20.82 -16.00
CA CYS A 5 34.42 19.89 -15.72
C CYS A 5 34.29 18.60 -16.55
N TRP A 6 33.07 18.06 -16.61
CA TRP A 6 32.77 16.88 -17.41
C TRP A 6 32.92 17.13 -18.92
N ASP A 7 32.53 18.32 -19.41
CA ASP A 7 32.72 18.71 -20.81
C ASP A 7 34.20 18.73 -21.21
N ILE A 8 35.08 19.23 -20.32
CA ILE A 8 36.53 19.24 -20.53
C ILE A 8 37.04 17.79 -20.62
N LEU A 9 36.66 16.93 -19.69
CA LEU A 9 37.06 15.53 -19.70
C LEU A 9 36.57 14.81 -20.96
N TYR A 10 35.33 15.04 -21.38
CA TYR A 10 34.75 14.44 -22.58
C TYR A 10 35.49 14.88 -23.84
N ARG A 11 35.82 16.18 -23.94
CA ARG A 11 36.53 16.75 -25.09
C ARG A 11 37.95 16.21 -25.22
N TRP A 12 38.68 16.07 -24.12
CA TRP A 12 40.10 15.70 -24.15
C TRP A 12 40.37 14.20 -23.99
N PHE A 13 39.46 13.46 -23.36
CA PHE A 13 39.61 12.04 -23.07
C PHE A 13 38.38 11.19 -23.48
N PRO A 14 37.80 11.39 -24.68
CA PRO A 14 36.54 10.74 -25.06
C PRO A 14 36.66 9.20 -25.10
N THR A 15 37.79 8.67 -25.56
CA THR A 15 38.01 7.23 -25.73
C THR A 15 38.83 6.58 -24.60
N LEU A 16 39.43 7.40 -23.72
CA LEU A 16 40.22 6.89 -22.60
C LEU A 16 39.34 6.54 -21.41
N LEU A 17 38.29 7.34 -21.19
CA LEU A 17 37.28 7.08 -20.17
C LEU A 17 36.16 6.22 -20.76
N SER A 18 35.80 5.16 -20.05
CA SER A 18 34.64 4.31 -20.30
C SER A 18 33.58 4.54 -19.23
N PRO A 19 32.32 4.13 -19.45
CA PRO A 19 31.27 4.17 -18.41
C PRO A 19 31.74 3.56 -17.08
N TRP A 20 32.56 2.50 -17.16
CA TRP A 20 33.09 1.77 -16.01
C TRP A 20 34.22 2.50 -15.27
N SER A 21 34.96 3.38 -15.95
CA SER A 21 36.05 4.15 -15.33
C SER A 21 35.60 5.53 -14.84
N LEU A 22 34.43 6.02 -15.28
CA LEU A 22 33.90 7.31 -14.81
C LEU A 22 33.69 7.34 -13.30
N ALA A 23 33.30 6.21 -12.71
CA ALA A 23 33.18 6.06 -11.26
C ALA A 23 34.54 6.37 -10.57
N SER A 24 35.62 5.75 -11.03
CA SER A 24 36.94 5.84 -10.40
C SER A 24 37.58 7.24 -10.34
N ILE A 25 37.11 8.19 -11.15
CA ILE A 25 37.60 9.57 -11.18
C ILE A 25 36.71 10.55 -10.41
N CYS A 26 35.56 10.08 -9.90
CA CYS A 26 34.69 10.90 -9.06
C CYS A 26 35.29 11.08 -7.67
N SER A 27 35.18 12.29 -7.12
CA SER A 27 35.68 12.57 -5.76
C SER A 27 34.70 12.12 -4.67
N ASN A 28 33.41 11.98 -4.99
CA ASN A 28 32.34 11.56 -4.09
C ASN A 28 31.14 10.99 -4.89
N PHE A 29 30.10 10.54 -4.18
CA PHE A 29 28.90 9.98 -4.80
C PHE A 29 28.05 11.02 -5.58
N GLU A 30 28.09 12.29 -5.18
CA GLU A 30 27.34 13.36 -5.85
C GLU A 30 27.89 13.65 -7.26
N ASP A 31 29.21 13.60 -7.41
CA ASP A 31 29.90 13.71 -8.70
C ASP A 31 29.49 12.56 -9.63
N TYR A 32 29.42 11.35 -9.09
CA TYR A 32 29.00 10.17 -9.83
C TYR A 32 27.53 10.24 -10.24
N THR A 33 26.67 10.70 -9.34
CA THR A 33 25.25 10.94 -9.63
C THR A 33 25.10 12.00 -10.73
N THR A 34 25.90 13.06 -10.69
CA THR A 34 25.90 14.14 -11.68
C THR A 34 26.25 13.63 -13.07
N ILE A 35 27.32 12.84 -13.21
CA ILE A 35 27.66 12.27 -14.53
C ILE A 35 26.61 11.27 -15.01
N CYS A 36 26.04 10.44 -14.13
CA CYS A 36 24.95 9.55 -14.49
C CYS A 36 23.72 10.31 -15.02
N LYS A 37 23.33 11.41 -14.35
CA LYS A 37 22.25 12.29 -14.80
C LYS A 37 22.55 12.91 -16.18
N LEU A 38 23.78 13.40 -16.40
CA LEU A 38 24.22 13.95 -17.69
C LEU A 38 24.21 12.89 -18.82
N LEU A 39 24.62 11.66 -18.52
CA LEU A 39 24.54 10.53 -19.45
C LEU A 39 23.09 10.20 -19.81
N MET A 40 22.19 10.21 -18.82
CA MET A 40 20.76 9.99 -19.05
C MET A 40 20.10 11.12 -19.83
N LEU A 41 20.62 12.35 -19.78
CA LEU A 41 20.23 13.46 -20.67
C LEU A 41 20.83 13.32 -22.09
N ARG A 42 21.55 12.23 -22.39
CA ARG A 42 22.19 11.92 -23.68
C ARG A 42 23.25 12.93 -24.14
N LEU A 43 23.91 13.62 -23.21
CA LEU A 43 24.88 14.67 -23.55
C LEU A 43 26.26 14.17 -24.00
N TYR A 44 26.60 12.92 -23.66
CA TYR A 44 27.88 12.30 -24.00
C TYR A 44 27.67 11.02 -24.83
N ASN A 45 26.70 11.07 -25.76
CA ASN A 45 26.14 9.91 -26.45
C ASN A 45 27.18 9.13 -27.28
N ASP A 46 28.19 9.80 -27.82
CA ASP A 46 29.08 9.18 -28.82
C ASP A 46 30.11 8.21 -28.22
N TYR A 47 30.45 8.35 -26.93
CA TYR A 47 31.53 7.57 -26.31
C TYR A 47 31.21 7.04 -24.92
N TRP A 48 30.52 7.82 -24.08
CA TRP A 48 30.35 7.48 -22.66
C TRP A 48 28.94 6.97 -22.33
N PHE A 49 27.98 7.14 -23.24
CA PHE A 49 26.65 6.57 -23.07
C PHE A 49 26.63 5.12 -23.55
N ASP A 50 26.12 4.24 -22.70
CA ASP A 50 25.86 2.84 -23.06
C ASP A 50 24.34 2.59 -23.05
N PRO A 51 23.71 2.36 -24.21
CA PRO A 51 22.28 2.07 -24.27
C PRO A 51 21.91 0.72 -23.63
N ALA A 52 22.86 -0.21 -23.47
CA ALA A 52 22.63 -1.48 -22.78
C ALA A 52 22.78 -1.35 -21.26
N SER A 53 23.21 -0.20 -20.75
CA SER A 53 23.39 0.05 -19.33
C SER A 53 22.06 -0.03 -18.57
N ILE A 54 22.10 -0.62 -17.37
CA ILE A 54 20.96 -0.64 -16.44
C ILE A 54 20.49 0.78 -16.06
N LEU A 55 21.35 1.79 -16.16
CA LEU A 55 20.98 3.20 -15.96
C LEU A 55 19.85 3.63 -16.91
N SER A 56 19.91 3.19 -18.17
CA SER A 56 18.93 3.56 -19.20
C SER A 56 17.52 3.03 -18.90
N VAL A 57 17.43 1.92 -18.17
CA VAL A 57 16.17 1.26 -17.79
C VAL A 57 15.55 1.93 -16.55
N CYS A 58 16.33 2.67 -15.76
CA CYS A 58 15.89 3.35 -14.54
C CYS A 58 16.10 4.88 -14.61
N MET A 59 15.87 5.48 -15.78
CA MET A 59 16.21 6.88 -16.05
C MET A 59 15.60 7.85 -15.03
N THR A 60 14.33 7.66 -14.65
CA THR A 60 13.66 8.52 -13.66
C THR A 60 14.29 8.34 -12.28
N GLY A 61 14.63 7.11 -11.91
CA GLY A 61 15.34 6.82 -10.66
C GLY A 61 16.71 7.51 -10.62
N VAL A 62 17.47 7.46 -11.71
CA VAL A 62 18.78 8.13 -11.84
C VAL A 62 18.65 9.64 -11.69
N TYR A 63 17.64 10.25 -12.31
CA TYR A 63 17.34 11.67 -12.13
C TYR A 63 17.02 12.04 -10.68
N MET A 64 16.51 11.10 -9.90
CA MET A 64 16.17 11.27 -8.48
C MET A 64 17.26 10.73 -7.54
N GLY A 65 18.45 10.41 -8.05
CA GLY A 65 19.61 10.04 -7.25
C GLY A 65 19.78 8.54 -6.97
N PHE A 66 18.87 7.68 -7.45
CA PHE A 66 19.03 6.23 -7.37
C PHE A 66 19.85 5.71 -8.56
N ILE A 67 21.04 5.20 -8.28
CA ILE A 67 21.95 4.65 -9.29
C ILE A 67 21.86 3.12 -9.28
N PRO A 68 21.17 2.47 -10.23
CA PRO A 68 21.15 1.01 -10.31
C PRO A 68 22.52 0.49 -10.72
N THR A 69 22.95 -0.62 -10.11
CA THR A 69 24.28 -1.21 -10.35
C THR A 69 24.18 -2.57 -11.03
N SER A 70 23.24 -3.42 -10.61
CA SER A 70 23.02 -4.74 -11.22
C SER A 70 21.59 -5.21 -10.96
N LYS A 71 21.12 -6.15 -11.79
CA LYS A 71 19.85 -6.85 -11.58
C LYS A 71 19.99 -8.34 -11.86
N GLY A 72 19.20 -9.14 -11.14
CA GLY A 72 18.95 -10.54 -11.49
C GLY A 72 17.52 -10.69 -11.96
N ASP A 73 17.33 -10.78 -13.27
CA ASP A 73 16.04 -11.08 -13.88
C ASP A 73 15.96 -12.57 -14.22
N TYR A 74 15.19 -13.30 -13.41
CA TYR A 74 15.03 -14.74 -13.57
C TYR A 74 13.63 -15.12 -14.04
N SER A 75 12.83 -14.14 -14.47
CA SER A 75 11.43 -14.34 -14.88
C SER A 75 11.30 -15.41 -15.97
N ALA A 76 12.22 -15.42 -16.95
CA ALA A 76 12.22 -16.37 -18.05
C ALA A 76 12.68 -17.80 -17.69
N HIS A 77 13.38 -17.96 -16.56
CA HIS A 77 14.00 -19.23 -16.17
C HIS A 77 13.27 -19.92 -15.01
N ALA A 78 12.30 -19.26 -14.40
CA ALA A 78 11.50 -19.80 -13.31
C ALA A 78 10.46 -20.80 -13.85
N GLY A 79 10.16 -21.82 -13.05
CA GLY A 79 9.12 -22.80 -13.35
C GLY A 79 9.64 -24.19 -13.71
N LEU A 80 8.72 -25.03 -14.17
CA LEU A 80 8.96 -26.42 -14.55
C LEU A 80 9.18 -26.52 -16.05
N HIS A 81 10.27 -27.14 -16.47
CA HIS A 81 10.58 -27.39 -17.88
C HIS A 81 11.34 -28.72 -18.04
N LYS A 82 11.39 -29.24 -19.27
CA LYS A 82 12.13 -30.46 -19.61
C LYS A 82 13.47 -30.08 -20.23
N GLU A 83 14.57 -30.50 -19.63
CA GLU A 83 15.94 -30.37 -20.17
C GLU A 83 16.44 -31.76 -20.59
N GLY A 84 16.34 -32.08 -21.88
CA GLY A 84 16.64 -33.42 -22.39
C GLY A 84 15.66 -34.47 -21.85
N GLU A 85 16.17 -35.44 -21.09
CA GLU A 85 15.34 -36.45 -20.41
C GLU A 85 14.94 -36.07 -18.98
N LEU A 86 15.46 -34.97 -18.44
CA LEU A 86 15.21 -34.57 -17.06
C LEU A 86 14.08 -33.54 -16.98
N TRP A 87 13.21 -33.69 -15.99
CA TRP A 87 12.35 -32.63 -15.51
C TRP A 87 13.13 -31.74 -14.56
N VAL A 88 13.16 -30.44 -14.83
CA VAL A 88 13.86 -29.44 -14.01
C VAL A 88 12.84 -28.42 -13.51
N GLN A 89 12.83 -28.20 -12.20
CA GLN A 89 12.07 -27.13 -11.58
C GLN A 89 13.03 -26.11 -10.98
N ARG A 90 12.97 -24.88 -11.46
CA ARG A 90 13.75 -23.75 -10.96
C ARG A 90 12.84 -22.76 -10.23
N GLN A 91 13.27 -22.37 -9.04
CA GLN A 91 12.64 -21.34 -8.22
C GLN A 91 13.63 -20.19 -8.07
N SER A 92 13.23 -19.02 -8.56
CA SER A 92 14.08 -17.83 -8.55
C SER A 92 13.30 -16.60 -8.11
N ARG A 93 13.99 -15.72 -7.40
CA ARG A 93 13.52 -14.39 -7.00
C ARG A 93 14.32 -13.36 -7.77
N ASN A 94 13.66 -12.31 -8.26
CA ASN A 94 14.39 -11.22 -8.86
C ASN A 94 15.07 -10.38 -7.79
N TYR A 95 16.16 -9.71 -8.17
CA TYR A 95 16.78 -8.70 -7.33
C TYR A 95 17.23 -7.48 -8.13
N LEU A 96 17.32 -6.35 -7.45
CA LEU A 96 17.86 -5.10 -7.94
C LEU A 96 18.86 -4.56 -6.93
N CYS A 97 20.06 -4.27 -7.40
CA CYS A 97 21.09 -3.59 -6.62
C CYS A 97 21.18 -2.13 -7.05
N GLY A 98 21.40 -1.24 -6.09
CA GLY A 98 21.54 0.18 -6.37
C GLY A 98 22.24 0.93 -5.25
N GLN A 99 22.44 2.23 -5.48
CA GLN A 99 23.12 3.14 -4.55
C GLN A 99 22.41 4.49 -4.51
N MET A 100 22.44 5.15 -3.35
CA MET A 100 21.98 6.52 -3.15
C MET A 100 22.87 7.20 -2.11
N ALA A 101 22.94 8.54 -2.16
CA ALA A 101 23.77 9.33 -1.26
C ALA A 101 23.31 9.22 0.19
N ILE A 102 24.23 9.07 1.14
CA ILE A 102 23.92 9.05 2.58
C ILE A 102 23.35 10.40 3.04
N GLY A 103 23.85 11.51 2.50
CA GLY A 103 23.47 12.86 2.89
C GLY A 103 22.16 13.39 2.29
N ASP A 104 21.51 12.66 1.37
CA ASP A 104 20.27 13.10 0.73
C ASP A 104 19.04 12.69 1.57
N PRO A 105 18.20 13.64 2.01
CA PRO A 105 16.96 13.34 2.75
C PRO A 105 16.02 12.37 2.01
N LEU A 106 16.02 12.40 0.67
CA LEU A 106 15.20 11.49 -0.13
C LEU A 106 15.65 10.03 0.05
N THR A 107 16.94 9.78 0.27
CA THR A 107 17.46 8.43 0.52
C THR A 107 16.87 7.82 1.78
N GLN A 108 16.77 8.58 2.87
CA GLN A 108 16.19 8.10 4.12
C GLN A 108 14.69 7.82 3.95
N ALA A 109 13.95 8.74 3.31
CA ALA A 109 12.53 8.55 3.03
C ALA A 109 12.27 7.32 2.13
N PHE A 110 13.12 7.11 1.13
CA PHE A 110 13.08 5.94 0.25
C PHE A 110 13.35 4.64 1.02
N LEU A 111 14.37 4.62 1.86
CA LEU A 111 14.70 3.49 2.71
C LEU A 111 13.55 3.12 3.63
N ASP A 112 12.99 4.11 4.32
CA ASP A 112 11.87 3.92 5.24
C ASP A 112 10.64 3.38 4.50
N GLU A 113 10.37 3.85 3.29
CA GLU A 113 9.25 3.38 2.48
C GLU A 113 9.44 1.94 1.98
N ILE A 114 10.58 1.62 1.35
CA ILE A 114 10.86 0.27 0.85
C ILE A 114 10.86 -0.75 2.00
N ARG A 115 11.36 -0.37 3.17
CA ARG A 115 11.36 -1.22 4.38
C ARG A 115 9.95 -1.59 4.86
N LYS A 116 8.95 -0.74 4.62
CA LYS A 116 7.56 -1.02 5.02
C LYS A 116 6.88 -2.04 4.11
N ARG A 117 7.38 -2.25 2.88
CA ARG A 117 6.81 -3.16 1.84
C ARG A 117 7.15 -4.65 2.08
N LYS A 118 6.97 -5.11 3.32
CA LYS A 118 7.46 -6.41 3.83
C LYS A 118 6.82 -7.63 3.18
N GLU A 119 5.60 -7.50 2.66
CA GLU A 119 4.97 -8.60 1.91
C GLU A 119 5.63 -8.79 0.54
N ARG A 120 6.02 -7.70 -0.11
CA ARG A 120 6.51 -7.73 -1.48
C ARG A 120 8.02 -7.93 -1.56
N LEU A 121 8.77 -7.36 -0.61
CA LEU A 121 10.22 -7.18 -0.73
C LEU A 121 10.99 -7.66 0.51
N TYR A 122 12.15 -8.26 0.26
CA TYR A 122 13.26 -8.26 1.20
C TYR A 122 14.20 -7.09 0.85
N LEU A 123 14.67 -6.39 1.88
CA LEU A 123 15.60 -5.27 1.73
C LEU A 123 16.86 -5.55 2.54
N VAL A 124 18.02 -5.49 1.88
CA VAL A 124 19.34 -5.51 2.53
C VAL A 124 19.99 -4.16 2.29
N VAL A 125 20.40 -3.50 3.37
CA VAL A 125 21.06 -2.20 3.35
C VAL A 125 22.37 -2.29 4.10
N TYR A 126 23.41 -1.72 3.53
CA TYR A 126 24.69 -1.53 4.20
C TYR A 126 25.36 -0.24 3.70
N GLU A 127 26.17 0.36 4.57
CA GLU A 127 26.98 1.51 4.22
C GLU A 127 28.08 1.04 3.26
N GLY A 128 28.38 1.80 2.20
CA GLY A 128 29.32 1.34 1.18
C GLY A 128 30.72 1.03 1.75
N THR A 129 31.13 1.69 2.83
CA THR A 129 32.37 1.48 3.61
C THR A 129 32.37 0.19 4.44
N ASN A 130 31.20 -0.30 4.85
CA ASN A 130 31.06 -1.44 5.76
C ASN A 130 30.07 -2.46 5.20
N ALA A 131 30.60 -3.38 4.38
CA ALA A 131 29.82 -4.44 3.73
C ALA A 131 29.24 -5.51 4.69
N ASP A 132 29.63 -5.48 5.96
CA ASP A 132 29.20 -6.43 6.99
C ASP A 132 28.15 -5.83 7.94
N ALA A 133 27.90 -4.51 7.89
CA ALA A 133 26.81 -3.86 8.60
C ALA A 133 25.46 -4.23 7.97
N THR A 134 24.94 -5.40 8.31
CA THR A 134 23.62 -5.85 7.86
C THR A 134 22.56 -5.14 8.67
N VAL A 135 21.86 -4.18 8.07
CA VAL A 135 20.73 -3.53 8.72
C VAL A 135 19.43 -4.04 8.09
N HIS A 136 18.68 -4.77 8.94
CA HIS A 136 17.33 -5.34 8.82
C HIS A 136 17.26 -6.87 8.68
N SER A 137 16.41 -7.45 9.55
CA SER A 137 16.21 -8.89 9.77
C SER A 137 15.83 -9.61 8.48
N THR A 138 16.82 -10.17 7.80
CA THR A 138 16.61 -11.16 6.76
C THR A 138 16.54 -12.53 7.38
N GLU A 139 15.63 -13.37 6.87
CA GLU A 139 15.61 -14.80 7.17
C GLU A 139 17.02 -15.38 6.96
N PRO A 140 17.56 -16.17 7.91
CA PRO A 140 18.94 -16.65 7.87
C PRO A 140 19.28 -17.51 6.65
N ASP A 141 18.28 -18.05 5.94
CA ASP A 141 18.43 -18.91 4.76
C ASP A 141 17.82 -18.31 3.48
N LEU A 142 18.00 -17.00 3.25
CA LEU A 142 17.50 -16.36 2.03
C LEU A 142 18.27 -16.83 0.76
N TYR A 143 17.63 -17.66 -0.06
CA TYR A 143 18.09 -18.00 -1.39
C TYR A 143 17.52 -17.05 -2.45
N VAL A 144 18.29 -16.83 -3.52
CA VAL A 144 17.87 -16.08 -4.72
C VAL A 144 17.43 -17.05 -5.81
N CYS A 145 18.19 -18.14 -6.03
CA CYS A 145 17.88 -19.15 -7.02
C CYS A 145 18.17 -20.55 -6.48
N ARG A 146 17.24 -21.48 -6.70
CA ARG A 146 17.41 -22.90 -6.40
C ARG A 146 16.74 -23.75 -7.46
N HIS A 147 17.21 -24.97 -7.63
CA HIS A 147 16.67 -25.91 -8.61
C HIS A 147 16.60 -27.33 -8.06
N ARG A 148 15.76 -28.15 -8.67
CA ARG A 148 15.76 -29.60 -8.51
C ARG A 148 15.49 -30.26 -9.85
N SER A 149 16.00 -31.47 -10.04
CA SER A 149 15.83 -32.22 -11.28
C SER A 149 15.59 -33.70 -10.99
N ALA A 150 14.76 -34.35 -11.80
CA ALA A 150 14.45 -35.78 -11.72
C ALA A 150 14.09 -36.35 -13.10
N MET A 151 14.13 -37.69 -13.26
CA MET A 151 13.78 -38.34 -14.53
C MET A 151 12.26 -38.32 -14.78
N THR A 152 11.47 -38.38 -13.71
CA THR A 152 10.01 -38.29 -13.79
C THR A 152 9.47 -37.11 -12.97
N HIS A 153 8.28 -36.63 -13.33
CA HIS A 153 7.61 -35.55 -12.62
C HIS A 153 7.22 -35.95 -11.18
N GLU A 154 6.91 -37.23 -10.94
CA GLU A 154 6.57 -37.75 -9.60
C GLU A 154 7.80 -37.76 -8.68
N GLU A 155 8.94 -38.25 -9.19
CA GLU A 155 10.21 -38.22 -8.45
C GLU A 155 10.60 -36.80 -8.07
N LEU A 156 10.34 -35.82 -8.94
CA LEU A 156 10.67 -34.42 -8.71
C LEU A 156 10.08 -33.88 -7.41
N GLN A 157 8.90 -34.35 -6.99
CA GLN A 157 8.29 -33.93 -5.73
C GLN A 157 9.08 -34.37 -4.50
N SER A 158 9.78 -35.51 -4.59
CA SER A 158 10.59 -36.08 -3.51
C SER A 158 12.02 -35.54 -3.45
N VAL A 159 12.52 -34.97 -4.55
CA VAL A 159 13.88 -34.42 -4.65
C VAL A 159 13.97 -33.06 -3.92
N ARG A 160 14.99 -32.91 -3.09
CA ARG A 160 15.31 -31.66 -2.39
C ARG A 160 15.88 -30.63 -3.37
N TYR A 161 15.56 -29.37 -3.12
CA TYR A 161 16.18 -28.26 -3.85
C TYR A 161 17.67 -28.15 -3.52
N SER A 162 18.46 -27.90 -4.55
CA SER A 162 19.85 -27.43 -4.44
C SER A 162 19.90 -25.93 -4.75
N THR A 163 20.44 -25.16 -3.82
CA THR A 163 20.58 -23.70 -3.94
C THR A 163 21.73 -23.36 -4.88
N MET A 164 21.43 -22.54 -5.90
CA MET A 164 22.37 -22.12 -6.93
C MET A 164 22.96 -20.75 -6.64
N ILE A 165 22.15 -19.83 -6.11
CA ILE A 165 22.55 -18.46 -5.81
C ILE A 165 21.98 -18.09 -4.45
N THR A 166 22.88 -17.71 -3.55
CA THR A 166 22.58 -17.19 -2.21
C THR A 166 22.64 -15.66 -2.20
N LEU A 167 22.11 -15.03 -1.15
CA LEU A 167 22.34 -13.61 -0.89
C LEU A 167 23.84 -13.28 -0.81
N GLU A 168 24.64 -14.17 -0.23
CA GLU A 168 26.07 -13.95 -0.08
C GLU A 168 26.81 -13.97 -1.43
N ASP A 169 26.34 -14.76 -2.40
CA ASP A 169 26.87 -14.72 -3.76
C ASP A 169 26.62 -13.36 -4.43
N VAL A 170 25.41 -12.79 -4.25
CA VAL A 170 25.08 -11.44 -4.74
C VAL A 170 25.96 -10.38 -4.07
N LYS A 171 26.13 -10.46 -2.74
CA LYS A 171 27.04 -9.57 -2.00
C LYS A 171 28.48 -9.70 -2.49
N ASN A 172 28.95 -10.92 -2.76
CA ASN A 172 30.30 -11.16 -3.26
C ASN A 172 30.52 -10.64 -4.68
N GLN A 173 29.51 -10.68 -5.56
CA GLN A 173 29.56 -10.03 -6.87
C GLN A 173 29.73 -8.52 -6.73
N LEU A 174 28.97 -7.89 -5.84
CA LEU A 174 29.11 -6.45 -5.55
C LEU A 174 30.48 -6.11 -4.95
N ARG A 175 31.02 -6.95 -4.06
CA ARG A 175 32.37 -6.78 -3.49
C ARG A 175 33.46 -6.90 -4.54
N ARG A 176 33.37 -7.88 -5.46
CA ARG A 176 34.36 -8.06 -6.54
C ARG A 176 34.44 -6.85 -7.46
N GLY A 177 33.31 -6.20 -7.73
CA GLY A 177 33.28 -4.93 -8.46
C GLY A 177 34.06 -3.81 -7.78
N LYS A 178 34.10 -3.80 -6.43
CA LYS A 178 34.81 -2.79 -5.63
C LYS A 178 36.30 -3.04 -5.47
N THR A 179 36.73 -4.29 -5.34
CA THR A 179 38.12 -4.64 -4.97
C THR A 179 39.21 -4.21 -5.97
N ILE A 180 38.84 -3.70 -7.14
CA ILE A 180 39.78 -3.37 -8.21
C ILE A 180 40.27 -1.90 -8.11
N MET A 181 39.57 -1.01 -7.39
CA MET A 181 39.97 0.39 -7.20
C MET A 181 39.51 0.95 -5.85
N TYR A 182 40.31 1.81 -5.21
CA TYR A 182 39.84 2.65 -4.11
C TYR A 182 38.83 3.64 -4.70
N ASP A 183 37.54 3.43 -4.43
CA ASP A 183 36.46 4.21 -5.03
C ASP A 183 35.83 5.15 -3.98
N PRO A 184 36.11 6.47 -4.03
CA PRO A 184 35.53 7.45 -3.12
C PRO A 184 34.00 7.47 -3.14
N ILE A 185 33.37 7.04 -4.24
CA ILE A 185 31.91 6.92 -4.38
C ILE A 185 31.31 5.96 -3.35
N VAL A 186 32.07 4.92 -3.00
CA VAL A 186 31.64 3.89 -2.06
C VAL A 186 31.59 4.41 -0.63
N VAL A 187 32.27 5.52 -0.32
CA VAL A 187 32.33 6.06 1.05
C VAL A 187 31.06 6.83 1.43
N ASP A 188 30.43 7.51 0.47
CA ASP A 188 29.32 8.44 0.73
C ASP A 188 27.94 7.91 0.32
N SER A 189 27.80 6.59 0.14
CA SER A 189 26.57 5.96 -0.36
C SER A 189 26.04 4.81 0.47
N TRP A 190 24.71 4.75 0.57
CA TRP A 190 23.98 3.55 0.95
C TRP A 190 23.94 2.59 -0.24
N GLN A 191 24.13 1.30 0.04
CA GLN A 191 23.96 0.24 -0.95
C GLN A 191 22.75 -0.61 -0.61
N PHE A 192 21.95 -0.92 -1.64
CA PHE A 192 20.70 -1.65 -1.50
C PHE A 192 20.77 -2.95 -2.29
N ILE A 193 20.21 -4.00 -1.72
CA ILE A 193 19.78 -5.20 -2.45
C ILE A 193 18.29 -5.37 -2.15
N ILE A 194 17.47 -5.09 -3.16
CA ILE A 194 16.02 -5.24 -3.11
C ILE A 194 15.69 -6.57 -3.79
N ILE A 195 14.98 -7.46 -3.11
CA ILE A 195 14.71 -8.83 -3.58
C ILE A 195 13.21 -9.10 -3.49
N ASP A 196 12.63 -9.74 -4.51
CA ASP A 196 11.25 -10.22 -4.46
C ASP A 196 11.08 -11.24 -3.32
N ARG A 197 10.02 -11.07 -2.50
CA ARG A 197 9.69 -12.06 -1.47
C ARG A 197 9.16 -13.36 -2.11
N GLU A 198 8.20 -13.20 -3.01
CA GLU A 198 7.57 -14.28 -3.76
C GLU A 198 8.42 -14.73 -4.95
N ILE A 199 8.32 -16.01 -5.27
CA ILE A 199 9.13 -16.69 -6.27
C ILE A 199 8.43 -16.59 -7.64
N GLY A 200 9.20 -16.34 -8.70
CA GLY A 200 8.68 -16.39 -10.07
C GLY A 200 7.81 -15.20 -10.47
N LEU A 201 7.84 -14.11 -9.71
CA LEU A 201 7.23 -12.85 -10.11
C LEU A 201 7.93 -12.28 -11.36
N PRO A 202 7.20 -11.52 -12.21
CA PRO A 202 7.84 -10.75 -13.28
C PRO A 202 8.77 -9.68 -12.69
N PHE A 203 9.84 -9.36 -13.42
CA PHE A 203 10.78 -8.33 -12.99
C PHE A 203 10.12 -6.93 -13.00
N GLN A 204 9.77 -6.43 -11.81
CA GLN A 204 9.14 -5.12 -11.61
C GLN A 204 9.88 -4.22 -10.61
N LEU A 205 11.06 -4.65 -10.14
CA LEU A 205 11.79 -3.95 -9.07
C LEU A 205 12.22 -2.53 -9.47
N ILE A 206 12.55 -2.31 -10.75
CA ILE A 206 12.86 -0.95 -11.26
C ILE A 206 11.61 -0.07 -11.20
N ASP A 207 10.45 -0.57 -11.61
CA ASP A 207 9.20 0.19 -11.58
C ASP A 207 8.79 0.52 -10.14
N ILE A 208 8.95 -0.43 -9.22
CA ILE A 208 8.74 -0.21 -7.79
C ILE A 208 9.63 0.92 -7.27
N VAL A 209 10.92 0.93 -7.61
CA VAL A 209 11.85 1.98 -7.18
C VAL A 209 11.45 3.35 -7.75
N GLN A 210 11.19 3.42 -9.06
CA GLN A 210 10.81 4.68 -9.71
C GLN A 210 9.49 5.22 -9.16
N ASP A 211 8.47 4.37 -9.03
CA ASP A 211 7.16 4.75 -8.47
C ASP A 211 7.29 5.26 -7.03
N THR A 212 8.10 4.58 -6.21
CA THR A 212 8.37 4.98 -4.82
C THR A 212 9.02 6.35 -4.76
N LEU A 213 10.05 6.61 -5.58
CA LEU A 213 10.74 7.91 -5.60
C LEU A 213 9.79 9.03 -6.06
N LEU A 214 9.02 8.79 -7.13
CA LEU A 214 8.03 9.74 -7.63
C LEU A 214 7.02 10.09 -6.53
N MET A 215 6.46 9.08 -5.86
CA MET A 215 5.50 9.27 -4.75
C MET A 215 6.07 10.15 -3.65
N LEU A 216 7.29 9.87 -3.19
CA LEU A 216 7.95 10.62 -2.11
C LEU A 216 8.20 12.09 -2.49
N CYS A 217 8.24 12.39 -3.79
CA CYS A 217 8.38 13.76 -4.31
C CYS A 217 7.06 14.42 -4.71
N GLY A 218 5.90 13.85 -4.34
CA GLY A 218 4.59 14.41 -4.66
C GLY A 218 4.10 14.07 -6.07
N ASP A 219 4.50 12.91 -6.59
CA ASP A 219 4.09 12.34 -7.89
C ASP A 219 4.31 13.26 -9.11
N PRO A 220 5.51 13.89 -9.28
CA PRO A 220 5.79 14.67 -10.47
C PRO A 220 5.80 13.77 -11.72
N SER A 221 5.49 14.34 -12.88
CA SER A 221 5.72 13.65 -14.14
C SER A 221 7.22 13.45 -14.39
N PRO A 222 7.66 12.37 -15.06
CA PRO A 222 9.06 12.16 -15.43
C PRO A 222 9.64 13.34 -16.20
N ARG A 223 8.79 14.01 -16.99
CA ARG A 223 9.13 15.25 -17.69
C ARG A 223 9.47 16.40 -16.74
N GLN A 224 8.70 16.59 -15.67
CA GLN A 224 9.02 17.59 -14.65
C GLN A 224 10.32 17.24 -13.90
N VAL A 225 10.54 15.95 -13.62
CA VAL A 225 11.79 15.47 -13.00
C VAL A 225 12.99 15.79 -13.90
N ALA A 226 12.95 15.43 -15.18
CA ALA A 226 14.02 15.73 -16.13
C ALA A 226 14.28 17.25 -16.27
N LYS A 227 13.21 18.07 -16.35
CA LYS A 227 13.34 19.54 -16.36
C LYS A 227 14.01 20.08 -15.10
N ARG A 228 13.70 19.51 -13.93
CA ARG A 228 14.36 19.88 -12.66
C ARG A 228 15.85 19.54 -12.71
N VAL A 229 16.22 18.36 -13.22
CA VAL A 229 17.63 17.96 -13.38
C VAL A 229 18.38 18.89 -14.32
N ILE A 230 17.77 19.30 -15.44
CA ILE A 230 18.39 20.28 -16.35
C ILE A 230 18.68 21.58 -15.61
N ARG A 231 17.71 22.08 -14.83
CA ARG A 231 17.88 23.32 -14.07
C ARG A 231 18.93 23.22 -12.96
N GLU A 232 19.14 22.03 -12.42
CA GLU A 232 20.09 21.73 -11.35
C GLU A 232 21.54 21.62 -11.88
N ILE A 233 21.74 20.91 -13.00
CA ILE A 233 23.07 20.51 -13.46
C ILE A 233 23.59 21.35 -14.63
N ILE A 234 22.69 21.82 -15.50
CA ILE A 234 23.07 22.58 -16.68
C ILE A 234 23.24 24.06 -16.31
N PRO A 235 24.35 24.73 -16.70
CA PRO A 235 24.55 26.15 -16.41
C PRO A 235 23.40 27.03 -16.94
N PRO A 236 22.94 28.05 -16.17
CA PRO A 236 21.78 28.88 -16.54
C PRO A 236 21.85 29.49 -17.95
N SER A 237 23.05 29.85 -18.41
CA SER A 237 23.27 30.48 -19.71
C SER A 237 22.90 29.61 -20.92
N VAL A 238 22.78 28.29 -20.74
CA VAL A 238 22.46 27.36 -21.83
C VAL A 238 21.21 26.52 -21.54
N GLN A 239 20.58 26.63 -20.36
CA GLN A 239 19.45 25.77 -19.97
C GLN A 239 18.30 25.75 -20.98
N GLU A 240 17.96 26.89 -21.58
CA GLU A 240 16.83 27.00 -22.53
C GLU A 240 17.01 26.08 -23.73
N ILE A 241 18.23 26.01 -24.29
CA ILE A 241 18.58 25.14 -25.43
C ILE A 241 18.25 23.68 -25.09
N PHE A 242 18.66 23.22 -23.89
CA PHE A 242 18.45 21.84 -23.47
C PHE A 242 16.98 21.55 -23.15
N LEU A 243 16.24 22.53 -22.62
CA LEU A 243 14.81 22.40 -22.34
C LEU A 243 13.97 22.30 -23.62
N GLU A 244 14.44 22.91 -24.71
CA GLU A 244 13.80 22.89 -26.03
C GLU A 244 14.16 21.63 -26.84
N GLU A 245 15.42 21.20 -26.81
CA GLU A 245 15.92 20.07 -27.62
C GLU A 245 15.59 18.68 -27.04
N ILE A 246 15.34 18.57 -25.72
CA ILE A 246 15.12 17.28 -25.08
C ILE A 246 13.71 16.71 -25.37
N THR A 247 13.68 15.67 -26.20
CA THR A 247 12.54 14.77 -26.35
C THR A 247 12.46 13.81 -25.16
N ILE A 248 11.58 14.09 -24.21
CA ILE A 248 11.34 13.21 -23.06
C ILE A 248 10.27 12.21 -23.45
N GLU A 249 10.70 11.02 -23.85
CA GLU A 249 9.85 9.85 -24.00
C GLU A 249 9.23 9.55 -22.62
N SER A 250 7.98 9.97 -22.44
CA SER A 250 7.23 9.69 -21.22
C SER A 250 6.43 8.43 -21.47
N SER A 251 6.65 7.38 -20.66
CA SER A 251 5.72 6.24 -20.65
C SER A 251 4.29 6.76 -20.45
N PRO A 252 3.30 6.29 -21.25
CA PRO A 252 1.91 6.73 -21.13
C PRO A 252 1.34 6.49 -19.72
N ASP A 253 1.90 5.54 -18.96
CA ASP A 253 1.42 5.17 -17.61
C ASP A 253 1.76 6.21 -16.51
N ILE A 254 2.54 7.24 -16.82
CA ILE A 254 3.01 8.24 -15.83
C ILE A 254 2.35 9.61 -16.05
N ARG A 255 1.20 9.63 -16.75
CA ARG A 255 0.43 10.84 -17.09
C ARG A 255 -0.83 10.99 -16.25
N TYR A 256 -0.74 10.98 -14.94
CA TYR A 256 -1.92 11.26 -14.14
C TYR A 256 -1.63 12.35 -13.12
N SER A 257 -2.53 13.34 -13.09
CA SER A 257 -2.60 14.32 -12.02
C SER A 257 -2.80 13.56 -10.71
N ALA A 258 -2.30 14.13 -9.60
CA ALA A 258 -2.61 13.60 -8.28
C ALA A 258 -4.12 13.29 -8.20
N PRO A 259 -4.53 12.09 -7.73
CA PRO A 259 -5.94 11.80 -7.55
C PRO A 259 -6.59 12.91 -6.74
N LEU A 260 -7.89 13.16 -6.96
CA LEU A 260 -8.66 14.12 -6.17
C LEU A 260 -8.48 13.83 -4.67
N ASP A 261 -8.44 14.87 -3.84
CA ASP A 261 -8.33 14.74 -2.39
C ASP A 261 -9.35 13.73 -1.85
N ILE A 262 -8.98 13.05 -0.75
CA ILE A 262 -9.80 12.01 -0.12
C ILE A 262 -11.21 12.57 0.13
N GLN A 263 -12.19 12.11 -0.65
CA GLN A 263 -13.58 12.58 -0.62
C GLN A 263 -14.39 12.03 0.56
N TYR A 264 -13.76 11.83 1.72
CA TYR A 264 -14.46 11.40 2.94
C TYR A 264 -14.73 12.56 3.90
N GLU A 265 -14.81 13.79 3.39
CA GLU A 265 -15.32 14.93 4.16
C GLU A 265 -16.86 14.85 4.26
N GLY A 266 -17.39 14.77 5.48
CA GLY A 266 -18.82 14.92 5.78
C GLY A 266 -19.58 13.61 6.05
N ASN A 267 -20.83 13.52 5.55
CA ASN A 267 -21.77 12.42 5.79
C ASN A 267 -21.77 11.37 4.67
N ARG A 268 -20.67 11.18 3.93
CA ARG A 268 -20.58 10.12 2.89
C ARG A 268 -20.15 8.82 3.55
N PHE A 269 -20.90 7.74 3.30
CA PHE A 269 -20.60 6.42 3.84
C PHE A 269 -20.61 5.39 2.72
N ARG A 270 -19.71 4.41 2.79
CA ARG A 270 -19.71 3.26 1.89
C ARG A 270 -20.96 2.41 2.03
N CYS A 271 -21.26 1.63 0.98
CA CYS A 271 -22.24 0.55 1.08
C CYS A 271 -21.85 -0.40 2.22
N HIS A 272 -22.77 -0.66 3.15
CA HIS A 272 -22.54 -1.60 4.25
C HIS A 272 -22.58 -3.07 3.79
N ASP A 273 -23.27 -3.37 2.69
CA ASP A 273 -23.44 -4.74 2.18
C ASP A 273 -23.36 -4.75 0.64
N PRO A 274 -22.19 -4.46 0.07
CA PRO A 274 -21.99 -4.54 -1.38
C PRO A 274 -22.18 -5.99 -1.86
N ASP A 275 -22.64 -6.16 -3.10
CA ASP A 275 -22.76 -7.47 -3.72
C ASP A 275 -21.36 -8.13 -3.79
N VAL A 276 -21.25 -9.34 -3.24
CA VAL A 276 -20.02 -10.13 -3.20
C VAL A 276 -19.47 -10.37 -4.61
N SER A 277 -20.34 -10.49 -5.62
CA SER A 277 -19.92 -10.65 -7.02
C SER A 277 -19.20 -9.42 -7.57
N ILE A 278 -19.61 -8.22 -7.15
CA ILE A 278 -18.96 -6.96 -7.55
C ILE A 278 -17.56 -6.88 -6.93
N ILE A 279 -17.43 -7.23 -5.65
CA ILE A 279 -16.12 -7.28 -4.98
C ILE A 279 -15.21 -8.29 -5.65
N ALA A 280 -15.71 -9.51 -5.90
CA ALA A 280 -14.92 -10.57 -6.55
C ALA A 280 -14.44 -10.16 -7.95
N THR A 281 -15.33 -9.57 -8.76
CA THR A 281 -14.97 -9.10 -10.11
C THR A 281 -13.89 -8.02 -10.07
N ASN A 282 -14.00 -7.05 -9.16
CA ASN A 282 -12.98 -6.01 -9.00
C ASN A 282 -11.66 -6.57 -8.46
N GLN A 283 -11.73 -7.56 -7.56
CA GLN A 283 -10.55 -8.26 -7.06
C GLN A 283 -9.81 -9.00 -8.18
N GLU A 284 -10.53 -9.74 -9.03
CA GLU A 284 -9.95 -10.43 -10.19
C GLU A 284 -9.34 -9.45 -11.18
N ARG A 285 -10.04 -8.34 -11.47
CA ARG A 285 -9.50 -7.27 -12.34
C ARG A 285 -8.17 -6.75 -11.79
N MET A 286 -8.12 -6.37 -10.52
CA MET A 286 -6.91 -5.85 -9.88
C MET A 286 -5.78 -6.87 -9.76
N LEU A 287 -6.08 -8.17 -9.74
CA LEU A 287 -5.07 -9.24 -9.79
C LEU A 287 -4.52 -9.45 -11.21
N SER A 288 -5.36 -9.28 -12.23
CA SER A 288 -5.01 -9.52 -13.64
C SER A 288 -4.32 -8.34 -14.32
N GLU A 289 -4.65 -7.11 -13.90
CA GLU A 289 -4.09 -5.88 -14.44
C GLU A 289 -3.02 -5.37 -13.47
N PRO A 290 -1.85 -4.89 -13.95
CA PRO A 290 -0.90 -4.21 -13.07
C PRO A 290 -1.63 -3.06 -12.38
N SER A 291 -1.76 -3.13 -11.05
CA SER A 291 -2.56 -2.19 -10.26
C SER A 291 -2.25 -0.75 -10.67
N ALA A 292 -3.25 -0.05 -11.20
CA ALA A 292 -3.08 1.30 -11.69
C ALA A 292 -2.53 2.17 -10.56
N ARG A 293 -1.47 2.95 -10.85
CA ARG A 293 -0.80 3.85 -9.88
C ARG A 293 -1.80 4.70 -9.10
N ASP A 294 -2.83 5.22 -9.76
CA ASP A 294 -3.89 6.03 -9.13
C ASP A 294 -4.68 5.25 -8.07
N THR A 295 -4.94 3.97 -8.33
CA THR A 295 -5.60 3.08 -7.37
C THR A 295 -4.72 2.87 -6.14
N ASN A 296 -3.43 2.62 -6.31
CA ASN A 296 -2.49 2.49 -5.20
C ASN A 296 -2.38 3.78 -4.38
N ARG A 297 -2.33 4.95 -5.04
CA ARG A 297 -2.32 6.26 -4.35
C ARG A 297 -3.60 6.52 -3.59
N PHE A 298 -4.76 6.16 -4.14
CA PHE A 298 -6.02 6.22 -3.40
C PHE A 298 -5.98 5.33 -2.17
N ILE A 299 -5.63 4.05 -2.31
CA ILE A 299 -5.54 3.10 -1.18
C ILE A 299 -4.61 3.63 -0.09
N ARG A 300 -3.43 4.11 -0.48
CA ARG A 300 -2.44 4.68 0.46
C ARG A 300 -3.03 5.82 1.27
N ARG A 301 -3.69 6.77 0.61
CA ARG A 301 -4.33 7.91 1.27
C ARG A 301 -5.40 7.49 2.28
N VAL A 302 -6.25 6.53 1.93
CA VAL A 302 -7.25 5.99 2.85
C VAL A 302 -6.58 5.30 4.05
N VAL A 303 -5.54 4.52 3.80
CA VAL A 303 -4.76 3.81 4.83
C VAL A 303 -4.02 4.79 5.76
N GLU A 304 -3.41 5.85 5.23
CA GLU A 304 -2.76 6.90 6.03
C GLU A 304 -3.77 7.62 6.93
N ASP A 305 -4.99 7.89 6.45
CA ASP A 305 -6.07 8.44 7.27
C ASP A 305 -6.53 7.45 8.36
N MET A 306 -6.71 6.17 8.02
CA MET A 306 -7.07 5.12 8.97
C MET A 306 -6.01 4.96 10.07
N GLU A 307 -4.72 5.02 9.72
CA GLU A 307 -3.61 4.94 10.66
C GLU A 307 -3.55 6.19 11.56
N ARG A 308 -3.74 7.39 10.98
CA ARG A 308 -3.84 8.65 11.73
C ARG A 308 -5.00 8.65 12.74
N CYS A 309 -6.13 8.04 12.38
CA CYS A 309 -7.27 7.85 13.26
C CYS A 309 -7.11 6.69 14.27
N GLY A 310 -5.97 5.99 14.25
CA GLY A 310 -5.66 4.89 15.17
C GLY A 310 -6.43 3.60 14.92
N LEU A 311 -7.13 3.47 13.79
CA LEU A 311 -7.92 2.27 13.45
C LEU A 311 -7.06 1.09 13.03
N ILE A 312 -5.88 1.39 12.50
CA ILE A 312 -4.89 0.43 12.06
C ILE A 312 -3.51 0.85 12.54
N SER A 313 -2.58 -0.09 12.52
CA SER A 313 -1.17 0.17 12.78
C SER A 313 -0.31 -0.67 11.87
N LEU A 314 0.71 -0.06 11.26
CA LEU A 314 1.68 -0.77 10.46
C LEU A 314 2.36 -1.88 11.28
N SER A 315 2.44 -3.09 10.75
CA SER A 315 3.07 -4.19 11.46
C SER A 315 4.60 -4.01 11.55
N PRO A 316 5.22 -4.19 12.73
CA PRO A 316 6.67 -4.13 12.89
C PRO A 316 7.39 -5.31 12.25
N GLU A 317 6.73 -6.44 12.05
CA GLU A 317 7.29 -7.65 11.46
C GLU A 317 6.44 -8.12 10.26
N TRP A 318 6.96 -9.09 9.51
CA TRP A 318 6.15 -9.71 8.47
C TRP A 318 5.13 -10.66 9.09
N GLU A 319 3.89 -10.56 8.64
CA GLU A 319 2.81 -11.49 8.94
C GLU A 319 2.13 -11.89 7.65
N LEU A 320 1.67 -13.13 7.59
CA LEU A 320 0.85 -13.60 6.48
C LEU A 320 -0.43 -12.74 6.40
N PRO A 321 -0.66 -12.04 5.28
CA PRO A 321 -1.85 -11.21 5.12
C PRO A 321 -3.13 -12.03 4.99
N GLN A 322 -4.20 -11.57 5.62
CA GLN A 322 -5.52 -12.22 5.59
C GLN A 322 -6.46 -11.64 4.53
N ALA A 323 -6.24 -10.39 4.12
CA ALA A 323 -7.00 -9.70 3.09
C ALA A 323 -6.12 -8.71 2.34
N GLN A 324 -6.55 -8.33 1.13
CA GLN A 324 -5.97 -7.27 0.32
C GLN A 324 -7.11 -6.34 -0.13
N PRO A 325 -6.96 -5.01 -0.01
CA PRO A 325 -8.07 -4.10 -0.26
C PRO A 325 -8.42 -4.03 -1.75
N VAL A 326 -9.71 -3.85 -2.02
CA VAL A 326 -10.29 -3.71 -3.35
C VAL A 326 -10.98 -2.36 -3.45
N VAL A 327 -10.79 -1.68 -4.57
CA VAL A 327 -11.43 -0.40 -4.85
C VAL A 327 -12.66 -0.63 -5.73
N VAL A 328 -13.80 -0.10 -5.28
CA VAL A 328 -15.09 -0.17 -5.99
C VAL A 328 -15.60 1.25 -6.17
N GLN A 329 -16.14 1.57 -7.34
CA GLN A 329 -16.76 2.88 -7.58
C GLN A 329 -18.20 2.88 -7.05
N GLY A 330 -18.56 3.92 -6.31
CA GLY A 330 -19.93 4.18 -5.89
C GLY A 330 -20.75 4.84 -6.99
N THR A 331 -22.07 4.76 -6.87
CA THR A 331 -23.08 5.38 -7.76
C THR A 331 -22.97 6.91 -7.84
N ASP A 332 -22.30 7.54 -6.88
CA ASP A 332 -21.96 8.96 -6.89
C ASP A 332 -20.67 9.28 -7.66
N GLY A 333 -20.02 8.27 -8.23
CA GLY A 333 -18.78 8.37 -9.00
C GLY A 333 -17.50 8.32 -8.16
N ALA A 334 -17.60 8.33 -6.83
CA ALA A 334 -16.45 8.31 -5.93
C ALA A 334 -15.96 6.87 -5.66
N TYR A 335 -14.71 6.72 -5.24
CA TYR A 335 -14.13 5.40 -4.93
C TYR A 335 -14.36 5.02 -3.47
N ASP A 336 -14.57 3.72 -3.27
CA ASP A 336 -14.77 3.08 -1.98
C ASP A 336 -13.80 1.92 -1.76
N LEU A 337 -13.35 1.73 -0.51
CA LEU A 337 -12.38 0.71 -0.13
C LEU A 337 -13.05 -0.45 0.62
N TYR A 338 -12.79 -1.68 0.16
CA TYR A 338 -13.31 -2.92 0.74
C TYR A 338 -12.21 -3.92 1.04
N PHE A 339 -12.35 -4.70 2.11
CA PHE A 339 -11.38 -5.69 2.58
C PHE A 339 -11.99 -7.10 2.53
N PRO A 340 -11.92 -7.81 1.38
CA PRO A 340 -12.50 -9.15 1.23
C PRO A 340 -11.74 -10.20 2.06
N TYR A 341 -12.23 -10.48 3.27
CA TYR A 341 -11.77 -11.61 4.07
C TYR A 341 -12.43 -12.91 3.59
N LYS A 342 -11.63 -13.96 3.35
CA LYS A 342 -12.15 -15.28 2.94
C LYS A 342 -13.01 -15.89 4.05
N ARG A 343 -14.23 -16.35 3.71
CA ARG A 343 -15.12 -17.06 4.65
C ARG A 343 -14.51 -18.38 5.16
N ASP A 344 -13.72 -19.07 4.34
CA ASP A 344 -13.18 -20.39 4.67
C ASP A 344 -12.01 -20.35 5.67
N ALA A 345 -11.31 -19.22 5.80
CA ALA A 345 -10.32 -19.04 6.85
C ALA A 345 -10.98 -19.08 8.25
N ALA A 346 -12.22 -18.63 8.36
CA ALA A 346 -13.01 -18.73 9.60
C ALA A 346 -13.60 -20.14 9.82
N ALA A 347 -13.84 -20.92 8.76
CA ALA A 347 -14.41 -22.27 8.86
C ALA A 347 -13.35 -23.35 9.17
N ALA A 348 -12.12 -23.19 8.67
CA ALA A 348 -11.03 -24.13 8.90
C ALA A 348 -10.37 -23.98 10.28
N GLU A 349 -10.45 -22.79 10.90
CA GLU A 349 -9.73 -22.46 12.13
C GLU A 349 -10.64 -22.34 13.36
N GLY A 350 -11.45 -23.37 13.65
CA GLY A 350 -12.03 -23.56 15.00
C GLY A 350 -12.95 -22.45 15.55
N GLU A 351 -13.16 -21.34 14.84
CA GLU A 351 -14.10 -20.28 15.16
C GLU A 351 -15.51 -20.83 14.86
N ARG A 352 -16.03 -21.64 15.78
CA ARG A 352 -17.46 -21.61 16.09
C ARG A 352 -17.76 -20.24 16.69
N ALA A 353 -17.63 -19.17 15.90
CA ALA A 353 -18.23 -17.90 16.24
C ALA A 353 -19.71 -18.22 16.47
N PRO A 354 -20.27 -17.97 17.66
CA PRO A 354 -21.68 -18.22 17.88
C PRO A 354 -22.43 -17.44 16.80
N LEU A 355 -23.32 -18.12 16.09
CA LEU A 355 -24.28 -17.48 15.18
C LEU A 355 -25.15 -16.58 16.04
N LEU A 356 -24.70 -15.34 16.27
CA LEU A 356 -25.44 -14.32 16.99
C LEU A 356 -26.45 -13.78 15.99
N PRO A 357 -27.74 -14.13 16.07
CA PRO A 357 -28.70 -13.70 15.08
C PRO A 357 -28.81 -12.18 15.13
N LEU A 358 -28.76 -11.54 13.96
CA LEU A 358 -29.16 -10.15 13.86
C LEU A 358 -30.66 -10.05 14.20
N PRO A 359 -31.10 -8.98 14.87
CA PRO A 359 -32.51 -8.69 14.99
C PRO A 359 -33.19 -8.65 13.60
N PRO A 360 -34.51 -8.90 13.54
CA PRO A 360 -35.27 -8.70 12.30
C PRO A 360 -35.03 -7.29 11.74
N LYS A 361 -34.95 -7.15 10.41
CA LYS A 361 -34.73 -5.84 9.76
C LYS A 361 -35.77 -4.78 10.16
N GLY A 362 -37.00 -5.20 10.50
CA GLY A 362 -38.08 -4.34 10.97
C GLY A 362 -38.02 -3.93 12.44
N CYS A 363 -36.98 -4.33 13.20
CA CYS A 363 -36.95 -4.16 14.65
C CYS A 363 -37.05 -2.69 15.11
N LEU A 364 -36.50 -1.74 14.34
CA LEU A 364 -36.62 -0.31 14.63
C LEU A 364 -38.06 0.16 14.52
N LEU A 365 -38.78 -0.29 13.48
CA LEU A 365 -40.19 0.03 13.27
C LEU A 365 -41.05 -0.60 14.37
N ASP A 366 -40.83 -1.88 14.66
CA ASP A 366 -41.55 -2.62 15.71
C ASP A 366 -41.40 -1.94 17.08
N PHE A 367 -40.17 -1.50 17.41
CA PHE A 367 -39.87 -0.79 18.64
C PHE A 367 -40.62 0.54 18.73
N ALA A 368 -40.54 1.38 17.69
CA ALA A 368 -41.21 2.68 17.67
C ALA A 368 -42.74 2.53 17.77
N GLN A 369 -43.32 1.58 17.02
CA GLN A 369 -44.76 1.32 17.05
C GLN A 369 -45.21 0.78 18.41
N ALA A 370 -44.43 -0.13 19.03
CA ALA A 370 -44.74 -0.66 20.35
C ALA A 370 -44.72 0.44 21.42
N TYR A 371 -43.80 1.40 21.31
CA TYR A 371 -43.76 2.57 22.20
C TYR A 371 -44.97 3.49 22.00
N LYS A 372 -45.30 3.83 20.74
CA LYS A 372 -46.44 4.70 20.41
C LYS A 372 -47.79 4.10 20.79
N ARG A 373 -47.96 2.77 20.75
CA ARG A 373 -49.16 2.09 21.27
C ARG A 373 -49.38 2.34 22.77
N LYS A 374 -48.30 2.48 23.55
CA LYS A 374 -48.37 2.80 24.99
C LYS A 374 -48.48 4.30 25.25
N HIS A 375 -47.96 5.12 24.33
CA HIS A 375 -47.91 6.57 24.43
C HIS A 375 -48.40 7.19 23.10
N PRO A 376 -49.71 7.41 22.92
CA PRO A 376 -50.26 7.84 21.63
C PRO A 376 -49.70 9.16 21.09
N ASN A 377 -49.25 10.04 21.99
CA ASN A 377 -48.67 11.34 21.66
C ASN A 377 -47.14 11.31 21.49
N ALA A 378 -46.52 10.12 21.56
CA ALA A 378 -45.08 9.98 21.47
C ALA A 378 -44.53 10.54 20.14
N ILE A 379 -43.36 11.13 20.23
CA ILE A 379 -42.55 11.59 19.13
C ILE A 379 -41.30 10.73 19.01
N ALA A 380 -40.84 10.53 17.78
CA ALA A 380 -39.68 9.71 17.49
C ALA A 380 -38.80 10.36 16.42
N THR A 381 -37.52 10.01 16.42
CA THR A 381 -36.64 10.34 15.31
C THR A 381 -35.67 9.22 15.00
N LYS A 382 -35.18 9.23 13.77
CA LYS A 382 -34.16 8.34 13.27
C LYS A 382 -32.81 9.06 13.32
N GLY A 383 -31.81 8.38 13.88
CA GLY A 383 -30.43 8.84 13.91
C GLY A 383 -29.47 7.78 13.39
N PHE A 384 -28.20 8.14 13.29
CA PHE A 384 -27.13 7.21 12.92
C PHE A 384 -25.84 7.49 13.67
N ILE A 385 -25.04 6.43 13.85
CA ILE A 385 -23.68 6.50 14.37
C ILE A 385 -22.74 6.89 13.23
N GLN A 386 -21.96 7.94 13.44
CA GLN A 386 -20.87 8.33 12.57
C GLN A 386 -19.67 7.42 12.87
N THR A 387 -19.53 6.38 12.07
CA THR A 387 -18.38 5.47 12.11
C THR A 387 -17.28 5.98 11.19
N HIS A 388 -16.02 5.75 11.56
CA HIS A 388 -14.97 5.91 10.56
C HIS A 388 -15.15 4.85 9.47
N TYR A 389 -14.97 5.31 8.24
CA TYR A 389 -15.49 4.74 6.99
C TYR A 389 -15.39 3.21 6.85
N CYS A 390 -14.35 2.55 7.39
CA CYS A 390 -14.14 1.10 7.27
C CYS A 390 -14.31 0.28 8.56
N ALA A 391 -14.62 0.88 9.71
CA ALA A 391 -14.53 0.21 11.01
C ALA A 391 -15.71 0.48 11.95
N CYS A 392 -16.14 -0.56 12.66
CA CYS A 392 -17.00 -0.44 13.82
C CYS A 392 -16.27 0.36 14.91
N PRO A 393 -16.96 1.21 15.68
CA PRO A 393 -16.37 1.96 16.78
C PRO A 393 -16.23 1.08 18.03
N MET A 394 -15.63 -0.10 17.85
CA MET A 394 -15.31 -1.04 18.90
C MET A 394 -13.89 -1.58 18.70
N PRO A 395 -13.17 -1.91 19.79
CA PRO A 395 -11.85 -2.52 19.69
C PRO A 395 -11.91 -3.82 18.87
N ALA A 396 -10.84 -4.09 18.12
CA ALA A 396 -10.68 -5.38 17.47
C ALA A 396 -10.67 -6.50 18.54
N ILE A 397 -11.57 -7.47 18.39
CA ILE A 397 -11.60 -8.64 19.29
C ILE A 397 -10.34 -9.46 18.99
N LYS A 398 -9.39 -9.46 19.93
CA LYS A 398 -8.23 -10.35 19.91
C LYS A 398 -8.75 -11.77 20.11
N SER A 399 -8.75 -12.60 19.06
CA SER A 399 -9.10 -14.01 19.24
C SER A 399 -8.07 -14.65 20.19
N LEU A 400 -8.55 -15.50 21.09
CA LEU A 400 -7.74 -16.26 22.03
C LEU A 400 -6.90 -17.29 21.27
N GLY A 401 -5.74 -16.91 20.72
CA GLY A 401 -4.76 -17.89 20.28
C GLY A 401 -3.75 -17.49 19.22
N ARG A 402 -4.11 -16.78 18.14
CA ARG A 402 -3.16 -16.41 17.05
C ARG A 402 -3.55 -15.13 16.31
N THR A 403 -2.49 -14.44 15.85
CA THR A 403 -2.36 -13.25 14.97
C THR A 403 -3.62 -12.41 14.75
N GLY A 404 -3.56 -11.16 15.23
CA GLY A 404 -4.61 -10.16 15.04
C GLY A 404 -5.03 -9.98 13.58
N LEU A 405 -6.23 -9.46 13.41
CA LEU A 405 -6.82 -9.19 12.11
C LEU A 405 -5.92 -8.23 11.32
N ASN A 406 -5.45 -8.66 10.15
CA ASN A 406 -4.50 -7.90 9.35
C ASN A 406 -4.94 -7.81 7.88
N PHE A 407 -4.28 -6.95 7.12
CA PHE A 407 -4.40 -6.88 5.66
C PHE A 407 -3.09 -6.35 5.06
N VAL A 408 -2.94 -6.49 3.75
CA VAL A 408 -1.81 -5.95 3.01
C VAL A 408 -2.27 -5.02 1.91
N THR A 409 -1.59 -3.89 1.70
CA THR A 409 -1.82 -3.02 0.53
C THR A 409 -1.17 -3.61 -0.73
N TRP A 410 -1.57 -3.17 -1.92
CA TRP A 410 -0.93 -3.59 -3.18
C TRP A 410 0.55 -3.22 -3.30
N GLU A 411 1.00 -2.21 -2.55
CA GLU A 411 2.41 -1.84 -2.44
C GLU A 411 3.21 -2.79 -1.52
N GLY A 412 2.53 -3.63 -0.74
CA GLY A 412 3.15 -4.63 0.14
C GLY A 412 3.24 -4.23 1.62
N HIS A 413 2.55 -3.16 2.04
CA HIS A 413 2.47 -2.74 3.45
C HIS A 413 1.50 -3.60 4.23
N VAL A 414 1.96 -4.24 5.30
CA VAL A 414 1.12 -5.08 6.18
C VAL A 414 0.64 -4.27 7.38
N TYR A 415 -0.67 -4.17 7.55
CA TYR A 415 -1.33 -3.43 8.63
C TYR A 415 -2.15 -4.36 9.52
N ARG A 416 -2.18 -4.06 10.81
CA ARG A 416 -3.08 -4.69 11.79
C ARG A 416 -4.22 -3.77 12.13
N TRP A 417 -5.41 -4.32 12.30
CA TRP A 417 -6.58 -3.61 12.78
C TRP A 417 -6.55 -3.43 14.30
N ASN A 418 -6.74 -2.19 14.75
CA ASN A 418 -7.00 -1.83 16.15
C ASN A 418 -8.51 -1.75 16.45
N ALA A 419 -9.32 -1.51 15.41
CA ALA A 419 -10.78 -1.51 15.45
C ALA A 419 -11.36 -2.65 14.61
N MET A 420 -12.59 -3.08 14.88
CA MET A 420 -13.21 -4.16 14.09
C MET A 420 -13.63 -3.65 12.69
N PRO A 421 -13.13 -4.20 11.56
CA PRO A 421 -13.53 -3.78 10.22
C PRO A 421 -14.91 -4.33 9.85
N PHE A 422 -15.69 -3.60 9.04
CA PHE A 422 -17.03 -4.11 8.66
C PHE A 422 -16.97 -5.35 7.77
N ASP A 423 -15.91 -5.48 6.96
CA ASP A 423 -15.87 -6.49 5.89
C ASP A 423 -15.47 -7.89 6.39
N ARG A 424 -15.12 -8.02 7.68
CA ARG A 424 -14.86 -9.34 8.28
C ARG A 424 -16.20 -10.08 8.46
N PRO A 425 -16.27 -11.37 8.09
CA PRO A 425 -17.41 -12.21 8.40
C PRO A 425 -17.76 -12.14 9.90
N SER A 426 -19.03 -11.89 10.22
CA SER A 426 -19.57 -11.73 11.58
C SER A 426 -19.31 -10.39 12.29
N SER A 427 -18.64 -9.41 11.68
CA SER A 427 -18.46 -8.08 12.29
C SER A 427 -19.78 -7.40 12.61
N ALA A 428 -20.74 -7.44 11.68
CA ALA A 428 -22.08 -6.90 11.88
C ALA A 428 -22.79 -7.56 13.08
N ASN A 429 -22.67 -8.88 13.23
CA ASN A 429 -23.27 -9.64 14.32
C ASN A 429 -22.61 -9.30 15.67
N ALA A 430 -21.27 -9.24 15.71
CA ALA A 430 -20.52 -8.88 16.90
C ALA A 430 -20.82 -7.45 17.36
N TRP A 431 -20.87 -6.52 16.40
CA TRP A 431 -21.25 -5.12 16.64
C TRP A 431 -22.68 -5.02 17.18
N GLN A 432 -23.63 -5.67 16.53
CA GLN A 432 -25.02 -5.67 16.98
C GLN A 432 -25.17 -6.27 18.38
N TYR A 433 -24.44 -7.35 18.68
CA TYR A 433 -24.42 -7.94 20.01
C TYR A 433 -23.87 -6.99 21.06
N TYR A 434 -22.77 -6.30 20.74
CA TYR A 434 -22.20 -5.28 21.61
C TYR A 434 -23.23 -4.18 21.92
N ILE A 435 -23.84 -3.59 20.89
CA ILE A 435 -24.85 -2.55 21.11
C ILE A 435 -26.07 -3.08 21.88
N GLN A 436 -26.51 -4.31 21.58
CA GLN A 436 -27.64 -4.92 22.26
C GLN A 436 -27.40 -5.02 23.76
N HIS A 437 -26.19 -5.44 24.16
CA HIS A 437 -25.83 -5.62 25.55
C HIS A 437 -25.59 -4.29 26.26
N TYR A 438 -24.92 -3.33 25.62
CA TYR A 438 -24.48 -2.11 26.28
C TYR A 438 -25.47 -0.94 26.19
N ILE A 439 -26.33 -0.88 25.17
CA ILE A 439 -27.23 0.25 24.94
C ILE A 439 -28.69 -0.20 24.91
N ASN A 440 -29.07 -1.07 23.97
CA ASN A 440 -30.49 -1.42 23.79
C ASN A 440 -31.11 -2.05 25.05
N SER A 441 -30.32 -2.77 25.85
CA SER A 441 -30.79 -3.37 27.12
C SER A 441 -30.92 -2.36 28.27
N ARG A 442 -30.21 -1.24 28.21
CA ARG A 442 -30.10 -0.25 29.30
C ARG A 442 -30.99 0.97 29.08
N SER A 443 -31.22 1.34 27.83
CA SER A 443 -31.91 2.57 27.45
C SER A 443 -33.23 2.24 26.75
N PRO A 444 -34.36 2.11 27.48
CA PRO A 444 -35.64 1.66 26.92
C PRO A 444 -36.28 2.65 25.94
N PHE A 445 -35.69 3.82 25.77
CA PHE A 445 -36.14 4.91 24.91
C PHE A 445 -35.38 4.99 23.59
N VAL A 446 -34.42 4.10 23.33
CA VAL A 446 -33.66 4.06 22.08
C VAL A 446 -33.42 2.61 21.67
N MET A 447 -33.48 2.35 20.36
CA MET A 447 -33.09 1.06 19.81
C MET A 447 -32.17 1.26 18.62
N PHE A 448 -31.02 0.62 18.67
CA PHE A 448 -30.01 0.59 17.61
C PHE A 448 -30.09 -0.72 16.83
N TYR A 449 -29.95 -0.59 15.52
CA TYR A 449 -29.74 -1.66 14.56
C TYR A 449 -28.57 -1.30 13.65
N LEU A 450 -27.47 -2.03 13.77
CA LEU A 450 -26.17 -1.73 13.17
C LEU A 450 -25.76 -0.29 13.51
N THR A 451 -25.60 0.58 12.53
CA THR A 451 -25.25 1.99 12.73
C THR A 451 -26.48 2.91 12.77
N THR A 452 -27.68 2.40 12.50
CA THR A 452 -28.93 3.18 12.50
C THR A 452 -29.64 3.02 13.85
N PHE A 453 -30.30 4.06 14.34
CA PHE A 453 -31.12 3.94 15.54
C PHE A 453 -32.40 4.76 15.46
N VAL A 454 -33.36 4.41 16.31
CA VAL A 454 -34.56 5.20 16.57
C VAL A 454 -34.60 5.55 18.05
N ILE A 455 -34.89 6.82 18.36
CA ILE A 455 -35.12 7.31 19.71
C ILE A 455 -36.56 7.79 19.85
N VAL A 456 -37.18 7.53 21.00
CA VAL A 456 -38.60 7.80 21.26
C VAL A 456 -38.80 8.56 22.58
N ALA A 457 -39.73 9.52 22.57
CA ALA A 457 -40.08 10.35 23.72
C ALA A 457 -41.59 10.60 23.80
N THR A 458 -42.10 10.93 24.98
CA THR A 458 -43.52 11.22 25.17
C THR A 458 -43.94 12.59 24.67
N ASP A 459 -43.02 13.55 24.72
CA ASP A 459 -43.20 14.96 24.41
C ASP A 459 -41.83 15.63 24.18
N LEU A 460 -41.83 16.93 23.93
CA LEU A 460 -40.62 17.70 23.61
C LEU A 460 -39.63 17.76 24.79
N ASP A 461 -40.12 17.93 26.02
CA ASP A 461 -39.26 18.04 27.21
C ASP A 461 -38.59 16.69 27.52
N ASP A 462 -39.33 15.59 27.33
CA ASP A 462 -38.79 14.24 27.41
C ASP A 462 -37.78 13.94 26.29
N ALA A 463 -38.02 14.46 25.07
CA ALA A 463 -37.09 14.32 23.95
C ALA A 463 -35.77 15.05 24.20
N GLU A 464 -35.80 16.27 24.75
CA GLU A 464 -34.58 17.00 25.13
C GLU A 464 -33.77 16.24 26.18
N ARG A 465 -34.43 15.76 27.23
CA ARG A 465 -33.77 15.00 28.31
C ARG A 465 -33.13 13.71 27.81
N LYS A 466 -33.86 12.93 27.00
CA LYS A 466 -33.37 11.66 26.45
C LYS A 466 -32.29 11.85 25.40
N SER A 467 -32.36 12.92 24.61
CA SER A 467 -31.30 13.27 23.66
C SER A 467 -30.00 13.60 24.37
N MET A 468 -30.04 14.39 25.44
CA MET A 468 -28.85 14.68 26.26
C MET A 468 -28.27 13.41 26.88
N ALA A 469 -29.11 12.58 27.51
CA ALA A 469 -28.67 11.31 28.09
C ALA A 469 -28.04 10.37 27.06
N LEU A 470 -28.58 10.33 25.83
CA LEU A 470 -27.98 9.54 24.77
C LEU A 470 -26.64 10.13 24.33
N LEU A 471 -26.55 11.45 24.14
CA LEU A 471 -25.32 12.13 23.71
C LEU A 471 -24.19 11.94 24.72
N GLU A 472 -24.49 12.05 26.02
CA GLU A 472 -23.53 11.79 27.11
C GLU A 472 -23.02 10.34 27.06
N GLU A 473 -23.90 9.34 26.94
CA GLU A 473 -23.50 7.93 26.84
C GLU A 473 -22.68 7.64 25.57
N MET A 474 -22.95 8.34 24.45
CA MET A 474 -22.15 8.21 23.23
C MET A 474 -20.77 8.87 23.40
N GLU A 475 -20.71 10.04 24.03
CA GLU A 475 -19.46 10.77 24.29
C GLU A 475 -18.53 9.98 25.21
N ASP A 476 -19.06 9.38 26.28
CA ASP A 476 -18.32 8.49 27.20
C ASP A 476 -17.69 7.29 26.47
N ARG A 477 -18.28 6.87 25.35
CA ARG A 477 -17.79 5.79 24.48
C ARG A 477 -16.91 6.29 23.34
N GLY A 478 -16.74 7.60 23.19
CA GLY A 478 -16.03 8.23 22.07
C GLY A 478 -16.77 8.12 20.74
N TRP A 479 -18.09 7.89 20.75
CA TRP A 479 -18.90 7.73 19.56
C TRP A 479 -19.53 9.06 19.15
N ARG A 480 -19.54 9.32 17.85
CA ARG A 480 -20.26 10.47 17.28
C ARG A 480 -21.58 9.99 16.69
N ILE A 481 -22.66 10.71 16.94
CA ILE A 481 -23.98 10.41 16.37
C ILE A 481 -24.54 11.63 15.66
N SER A 482 -25.32 11.39 14.61
CA SER A 482 -26.17 12.40 13.99
C SER A 482 -27.60 12.18 14.45
N LEU A 483 -28.17 13.21 15.07
CA LEU A 483 -29.49 13.19 15.68
C LEU A 483 -30.22 14.50 15.34
N PRO A 484 -31.41 14.46 14.72
CA PRO A 484 -32.24 15.64 14.50
C PRO A 484 -32.63 16.34 15.81
N ARG A 485 -32.83 17.66 15.75
CA ARG A 485 -33.21 18.43 16.95
C ARG A 485 -34.57 17.96 17.47
N PRO A 486 -34.84 17.96 18.79
CA PRO A 486 -36.12 17.51 19.35
C PRO A 486 -37.37 18.11 18.70
N ARG A 487 -37.29 19.35 18.22
CA ARG A 487 -38.40 20.04 17.50
C ARG A 487 -38.71 19.47 16.12
N GLU A 488 -37.79 18.70 15.54
CA GLU A 488 -37.93 18.08 14.22
C GLU A 488 -38.43 16.62 14.31
N TRP A 489 -38.60 16.11 15.54
CA TRP A 489 -39.07 14.75 15.77
C TRP A 489 -40.53 14.59 15.34
N LYS A 490 -40.86 13.40 14.85
CA LYS A 490 -42.14 13.13 14.21
C LYS A 490 -43.02 12.30 15.11
N SER A 491 -44.29 12.70 15.21
CA SER A 491 -45.32 11.83 15.80
C SER A 491 -45.66 10.69 14.85
N ASP A 492 -45.67 10.93 13.53
CA ASP A 492 -45.88 9.88 12.54
C ASP A 492 -44.61 9.04 12.32
N ILE A 493 -44.72 7.73 12.53
CA ILE A 493 -43.58 6.81 12.45
C ILE A 493 -43.28 6.48 10.98
N ASP A 494 -44.30 6.48 10.12
CA ASP A 494 -44.16 6.10 8.71
C ASP A 494 -43.29 7.13 7.95
N GLU A 495 -43.33 8.40 8.38
CA GLU A 495 -42.46 9.47 7.87
C GLU A 495 -40.96 9.21 8.12
N LEU A 496 -40.61 8.41 9.14
CA LEU A 496 -39.21 8.17 9.52
C LEU A 496 -38.52 7.14 8.62
N LYS A 497 -39.27 6.41 7.79
CA LYS A 497 -38.75 5.35 6.89
C LYS A 497 -37.78 4.41 7.62
N LEU A 498 -38.24 3.84 8.75
CA LEU A 498 -37.43 2.95 9.59
C LEU A 498 -37.13 1.60 8.94
N GLU A 499 -37.85 1.24 7.88
CA GLU A 499 -37.60 0.05 7.06
C GLU A 499 -36.37 0.21 6.16
N THR A 500 -36.04 1.44 5.76
CA THR A 500 -34.85 1.75 4.99
C THR A 500 -33.71 2.04 5.95
N LEU A 501 -32.77 1.12 6.11
CA LEU A 501 -31.59 1.38 6.96
C LEU A 501 -30.68 2.42 6.30
N TYR A 502 -29.72 2.93 7.07
CA TYR A 502 -28.66 3.72 6.47
C TYR A 502 -27.75 2.81 5.64
N GLU A 503 -28.01 2.71 4.33
CA GLU A 503 -27.36 1.75 3.41
C GLU A 503 -26.04 2.27 2.81
N GLY A 504 -25.71 3.56 3.00
CA GLY A 504 -24.56 4.20 2.36
C GLY A 504 -24.72 4.35 0.83
N VAL A 505 -23.62 4.68 0.16
CA VAL A 505 -23.54 4.79 -1.31
C VAL A 505 -23.46 3.40 -1.92
N ARG A 506 -24.35 3.06 -2.85
CA ARG A 506 -24.34 1.77 -3.55
C ARG A 506 -23.20 1.70 -4.57
N PRO A 507 -22.62 0.52 -4.85
CA PRO A 507 -21.70 0.32 -5.97
C PRO A 507 -22.35 0.70 -7.32
N ALA A 508 -21.57 1.30 -8.22
CA ALA A 508 -21.98 1.73 -9.57
C ALA A 508 -22.17 0.57 -10.55
#